data_AF-A0A946VMZ0-F1
#
_entry.id   AF-A0A946VMZ0-F1
#
_cell.length_a   1.000
_cell.length_b   1.000
_cell.length_c   1.000
_cell.angle_alpha   90.00
_cell.angle_beta   90.00
_cell.angle_gamma   90.00
#
_symmetry.space_group_name_H-M   'P 1'
#
loop_
_entity.id
_entity.type
_entity.pdbx_description
1 polymer ?
#
loop_
_entity_poly.entity_id
_entity_poly.type
_entity_poly.pdbx_seq_one_letter_code
_entity_poly.pdbx_strand_id
1 'polypeptide(L)'
;MRHIIERISCVLDGQARGVVDYDCRSRDQLLEANPGSAEDALKGIQDSMDKLGIEAEIPLQVRESVHQDSPAVAIASTLERELMSLVSHTIHHLAIIALLARGAGHQLRSDIGKAPSTIKYERSTS
;
A
#
# COMPACT_ATOMS: atom_id res chain seq x y z
N MET A 1 -3.91 2.27 9.21
CA MET A 1 -4.30 1.15 8.31
C MET A 1 -5.06 1.65 7.09
N ARG A 2 -6.15 2.42 7.27
CA ARG A 2 -6.92 3.08 6.20
C ARG A 2 -6.10 3.58 5.01
N HIS A 3 -5.06 4.39 5.25
CA HIS A 3 -4.22 4.94 4.19
C HIS A 3 -3.56 3.88 3.28
N ILE A 4 -3.13 2.75 3.85
CA ILE A 4 -2.52 1.65 3.09
C ILE A 4 -3.59 1.00 2.20
N ILE A 5 -4.74 0.66 2.81
CA ILE A 5 -5.89 0.04 2.12
C ILE A 5 -6.32 0.90 0.93
N GLU A 6 -6.56 2.19 1.16
CA GLU A 6 -7.03 3.11 0.12
C GLU A 6 -6.05 3.23 -1.06
N ARG A 7 -4.73 3.24 -0.80
CA ARG A 7 -3.75 3.29 -1.89
C ARG A 7 -3.74 2.02 -2.72
N ILE A 8 -3.87 0.85 -2.08
CA ILE A 8 -3.97 -0.42 -2.80
C ILE A 8 -5.25 -0.45 -3.64
N SER A 9 -6.38 -0.01 -3.07
CA SER A 9 -7.64 0.11 -3.80
C SER A 9 -7.53 1.01 -5.03
N CYS A 10 -6.87 2.18 -4.94
CA CYS A 10 -6.64 3.05 -6.10
C CYS A 10 -5.93 2.34 -7.26
N VAL A 11 -4.95 1.47 -6.96
CA VAL A 11 -4.25 0.70 -8.00
C VAL A 11 -5.14 -0.40 -8.56
N LEU A 12 -5.81 -1.17 -7.69
CA LEU A 12 -6.70 -2.27 -8.11
C LEU A 12 -7.89 -1.79 -8.95
N ASP A 13 -8.46 -0.63 -8.61
CA ASP A 13 -9.56 -0.01 -9.35
C ASP A 13 -9.07 0.69 -10.62
N GLY A 14 -7.86 1.25 -10.57
CA GLY A 14 -7.28 2.06 -11.65
C GLY A 14 -6.65 1.25 -12.77
N GLN A 15 -6.11 0.07 -12.47
CA GLN A 15 -5.38 -0.75 -13.44
C GLN A 15 -6.22 -1.13 -14.66
N ALA A 16 -7.49 -1.47 -14.46
CA ALA A 16 -8.39 -1.86 -15.54
C ALA A 16 -8.69 -0.70 -16.51
N ARG A 17 -8.53 0.55 -16.04
CA ARG A 17 -8.72 1.77 -16.82
C ARG A 17 -7.41 2.36 -17.35
N GLY A 18 -6.26 1.78 -16.99
CA GLY A 18 -4.94 2.35 -17.28
C GLY A 18 -4.63 3.64 -16.52
N VAL A 19 -5.42 4.01 -15.52
CA VAL A 19 -5.26 5.28 -14.77
C VAL A 19 -5.43 5.05 -13.27
N VAL A 20 -4.39 5.38 -12.52
CA VAL A 20 -4.39 5.37 -11.05
C VAL A 20 -4.38 6.81 -10.55
N ASP A 21 -5.42 7.20 -9.80
CA ASP A 21 -5.50 8.51 -9.18
C ASP A 21 -5.50 8.37 -7.66
N TYR A 22 -4.39 8.75 -7.03
CA TYR A 22 -4.22 8.65 -5.58
C TYR A 22 -4.96 9.76 -4.80
N ASP A 23 -5.38 10.82 -5.48
CA ASP A 23 -6.16 11.91 -4.88
C ASP A 23 -7.65 11.57 -4.81
N CYS A 24 -8.16 10.81 -5.79
CA CYS A 24 -9.55 10.33 -5.85
C CYS A 24 -9.86 9.11 -4.95
N ARG A 25 -9.04 8.85 -3.92
CA ARG A 25 -9.32 7.79 -2.95
C ARG A 25 -10.59 8.06 -2.12
N SER A 26 -11.26 7.00 -1.69
CA SER A 26 -12.59 7.05 -1.03
C SER A 26 -12.62 7.80 0.30
N ARG A 27 -11.50 7.86 1.04
CA ARG A 27 -11.39 8.46 2.38
C ARG A 27 -12.41 7.88 3.37
N ASP A 28 -12.65 6.58 3.30
CA ASP A 28 -13.68 5.89 4.08
C ASP A 28 -13.29 5.83 5.57
N GLN A 29 -14.00 6.59 6.39
CA GLN A 29 -13.77 6.67 7.83
C GLN A 29 -14.07 5.35 8.56
N LEU A 30 -14.88 4.46 8.00
CA LEU A 30 -15.18 3.16 8.61
C LEU A 30 -13.93 2.28 8.70
N LEU A 31 -13.00 2.40 7.74
CA LEU A 31 -11.72 1.70 7.75
C LEU A 31 -10.79 2.13 8.91
N GLU A 32 -11.07 3.26 9.54
CA GLU A 32 -10.34 3.77 10.70
C GLU A 32 -11.07 3.48 12.01
N ALA A 33 -12.40 3.61 12.02
CA ALA A 33 -13.22 3.45 13.21
C ALA A 33 -13.57 1.99 13.55
N ASN A 34 -13.56 1.08 12.56
CA ASN A 34 -13.98 -0.31 12.74
C ASN A 34 -12.92 -1.30 12.25
N PRO A 35 -12.28 -2.06 13.15
CA PRO A 35 -11.33 -3.11 12.78
C PRO A 35 -11.90 -4.16 11.83
N GLY A 36 -13.18 -4.55 11.99
CA GLY A 36 -13.84 -5.52 11.12
C GLY A 36 -13.95 -5.02 9.68
N SER A 37 -14.27 -3.74 9.48
CA SER A 37 -14.29 -3.13 8.14
C SER A 37 -12.90 -3.11 7.49
N ALA A 38 -11.85 -2.87 8.27
CA ALA A 38 -10.47 -2.94 7.78
C ALA A 38 -10.06 -4.38 7.42
N GLU A 39 -10.44 -5.37 8.23
CA GLU A 39 -10.19 -6.78 7.94
C GLU A 39 -10.87 -7.24 6.66
N ASP A 40 -12.14 -6.89 6.47
CA ASP A 40 -12.90 -7.27 5.27
C ASP A 40 -12.34 -6.61 4.01
N ALA A 41 -11.93 -5.33 4.10
CA ALA A 41 -11.24 -4.66 3.01
C ALA A 41 -9.90 -5.34 2.67
N LEU A 42 -9.13 -5.78 3.67
CA LEU A 42 -7.87 -6.50 3.45
C LEU A 42 -8.09 -7.86 2.79
N LYS A 43 -9.14 -8.61 3.18
CA LYS A 43 -9.51 -9.87 2.50
C LYS A 43 -9.88 -9.62 1.03
N GLY A 44 -10.70 -8.59 0.76
CA GLY A 44 -11.06 -8.23 -0.61
C GLY A 44 -9.85 -7.83 -1.47
N ILE A 45 -8.88 -7.13 -0.87
CA ILE A 45 -7.59 -6.83 -1.52
C ILE A 45 -6.83 -8.11 -1.83
N GLN A 46 -6.71 -9.04 -0.87
CA GLN A 46 -6.03 -10.32 -1.08
C GLN A 46 -6.66 -11.10 -2.24
N ASP A 47 -7.98 -11.24 -2.24
CA ASP A 47 -8.71 -11.95 -3.30
C ASP A 47 -8.51 -11.29 -4.68
N SER A 48 -8.40 -9.96 -4.72
CA SER A 48 -8.16 -9.21 -5.95
C SER A 48 -6.74 -9.37 -6.45
N MET A 49 -5.76 -9.40 -5.54
CA MET A 49 -4.36 -9.63 -5.85
C MET A 49 -4.10 -11.06 -6.32
N ASP A 50 -4.77 -12.06 -5.74
CA ASP A 50 -4.64 -13.46 -6.16
C ASP A 50 -5.20 -13.69 -7.57
N LYS A 51 -6.19 -12.89 -7.98
CA LYS A 51 -6.77 -12.91 -9.33
C LYS A 51 -6.01 -12.01 -10.30
N LEU A 52 -5.09 -11.19 -9.81
CA LEU A 52 -4.38 -10.24 -10.63
C LEU A 52 -3.36 -10.98 -11.49
N GLY A 53 -3.66 -11.10 -12.79
CA GLY A 53 -2.67 -11.51 -13.78
C GLY A 53 -1.62 -10.41 -13.92
N ILE A 54 -0.47 -10.58 -13.26
CA ILE A 54 0.66 -9.67 -13.43
C ILE A 54 1.37 -10.06 -14.73
N GLU A 55 0.90 -9.51 -15.84
CA GLU A 55 1.71 -9.40 -17.04
C GLU A 55 2.70 -8.26 -16.85
N ALA A 56 3.96 -8.49 -17.23
CA ALA A 56 4.97 -7.44 -17.14
C ALA A 56 4.60 -6.28 -18.08
N GLU A 57 4.83 -5.04 -17.63
CA GLU A 57 4.77 -3.82 -18.42
C GLU A 57 3.35 -3.31 -18.75
N ILE A 58 2.32 -3.65 -17.95
CA ILE A 58 0.98 -3.04 -18.11
C ILE A 58 1.10 -1.52 -17.90
N PRO A 59 0.90 -0.68 -18.93
CA PRO A 59 1.13 0.75 -18.83
C PRO A 59 0.04 1.42 -18.02
N LEU A 60 0.44 2.33 -17.13
CA LEU A 60 -0.45 3.13 -16.29
C LEU A 60 -0.11 4.62 -16.42
N GLN A 61 -1.13 5.47 -16.32
CA GLN A 61 -0.96 6.88 -15.98
C GLN A 61 -1.29 7.06 -14.49
N VAL A 62 -0.33 7.56 -13.72
CA VAL A 62 -0.49 7.81 -12.29
C VAL A 62 -0.67 9.30 -12.05
N ARG A 63 -1.67 9.66 -11.26
CA ARG A 63 -1.98 11.04 -10.88
C ARG A 63 -1.94 11.23 -9.37
N GLU A 64 -1.21 12.24 -8.92
CA GLU A 64 -1.12 12.60 -7.50
C GLU A 64 -0.73 14.08 -7.32
N SER A 65 -1.31 14.73 -6.31
CA SER A 65 -0.93 16.08 -5.88
C SER A 65 0.39 16.02 -5.10
N VAL A 66 1.44 16.64 -5.65
CA VAL A 66 2.78 16.70 -5.02
C VAL A 66 3.04 17.99 -4.25
N HIS A 67 2.21 19.01 -4.47
CA HIS A 67 2.25 20.28 -3.75
C HIS A 67 0.82 20.81 -3.58
N GLN A 68 0.49 21.31 -2.39
CA GLN A 68 -0.88 21.67 -2.00
C GLN A 68 -1.50 22.78 -2.86
N ASP A 69 -0.67 23.69 -3.38
CA ASP A 69 -1.12 24.85 -4.17
C ASP A 69 -0.95 24.61 -5.69
N SER A 70 -0.57 23.40 -6.10
CA SER A 70 -0.34 23.04 -7.50
C SER A 70 -1.36 22.00 -7.97
N PRO A 71 -1.72 21.98 -9.25
CA PRO A 71 -2.50 20.88 -9.81
C PRO A 71 -1.80 19.53 -9.61
N ALA A 72 -2.60 18.46 -9.58
CA ALA A 72 -2.07 17.11 -9.56
C ALA A 72 -1.17 16.85 -10.78
N VAL A 73 -0.05 16.16 -10.55
CA VAL A 73 0.88 15.77 -11.59
C VAL A 73 0.45 14.41 -12.13
N ALA A 74 0.49 14.25 -13.44
CA ALA A 74 0.28 12.97 -14.11
C ALA A 74 1.60 12.46 -14.71
N ILE A 75 1.99 11.24 -14.39
CA ILE A 75 3.21 10.60 -14.88
C ILE A 75 2.91 9.23 -15.48
N ALA A 76 3.71 8.81 -16.46
CA ALA A 76 3.69 7.44 -16.94
C ALA A 76 4.34 6.50 -15.92
N SER A 77 3.74 5.34 -15.71
CA SER A 77 4.24 4.26 -14.86
C SER A 77 3.79 2.91 -15.45
N THR A 78 4.01 1.84 -14.71
CA THR A 78 3.53 0.49 -15.03
C THR A 78 2.93 -0.16 -13.81
N LEU A 79 2.08 -1.18 -13.99
CA LEU A 79 1.47 -1.89 -12.88
C LEU A 79 2.52 -2.48 -11.94
N GLU A 80 3.56 -3.13 -12.45
CA GLU A 80 4.62 -3.70 -11.61
C GLU A 80 5.40 -2.63 -10.84
N ARG A 81 5.61 -1.44 -11.43
CA ARG A 81 6.24 -0.32 -10.75
C ARG A 81 5.38 0.20 -9.60
N GLU A 82 4.08 0.33 -9.82
CA GLU A 82 3.14 0.77 -8.78
C GLU A 82 3.00 -0.28 -7.67
N LEU A 83 2.93 -1.57 -8.00
CA LEU A 83 2.92 -2.65 -7.01
C LEU A 83 4.20 -2.64 -6.14
N MET A 84 5.37 -2.43 -6.74
CA MET A 84 6.62 -2.28 -5.99
C MET A 84 6.59 -1.05 -5.07
N SER A 85 6.04 0.07 -5.54
CA SER A 85 5.85 1.29 -4.74
C SER A 85 4.92 1.04 -3.55
N LEU A 86 3.79 0.35 -3.77
CA LEU A 86 2.84 -0.03 -2.73
C LEU A 86 3.47 -0.94 -1.67
N VAL A 87 4.32 -1.90 -2.06
CA VAL A 87 5.04 -2.76 -1.11
C VAL A 87 5.96 -1.92 -0.22
N SER A 88 6.77 -1.05 -0.81
CA SER A 88 7.67 -0.17 -0.05
C SER A 88 6.91 0.76 0.90
N HIS A 89 5.84 1.37 0.41
CA HIS A 89 4.98 2.27 1.18
C HIS A 89 4.29 1.55 2.35
N THR A 90 3.79 0.34 2.09
CA THR A 90 3.15 -0.51 3.11
C THR A 90 4.14 -0.91 4.20
N ILE A 91 5.35 -1.34 3.83
CA ILE A 91 6.42 -1.68 4.80
C ILE A 91 6.75 -0.46 5.66
N HIS A 92 6.90 0.72 5.05
CA HIS A 92 7.17 1.97 5.77
C HIS A 92 6.09 2.27 6.83
N HIS A 93 4.81 2.18 6.47
CA HIS A 93 3.73 2.42 7.43
C HIS A 93 3.60 1.32 8.49
N LEU A 94 3.85 0.06 8.13
CA LEU A 94 3.90 -1.02 9.12
C LEU A 94 5.03 -0.83 10.13
N ALA A 95 6.16 -0.23 9.73
CA ALA A 95 7.25 0.12 10.65
C ALA A 95 6.79 1.18 11.67
N ILE A 96 6.08 2.21 11.22
CA ILE A 96 5.51 3.24 12.11
C ILE A 96 4.49 2.62 13.07
N ILE A 97 3.56 1.81 12.56
CA ILE A 97 2.56 1.12 13.39
C ILE A 97 3.25 0.23 14.42
N ALA A 98 4.27 -0.53 14.03
CA ALA A 98 5.02 -1.39 14.93
C ALA A 98 5.74 -0.59 16.02
N LEU A 99 6.36 0.54 15.67
CA LEU A 99 7.01 1.43 16.63
C LEU A 99 6.02 1.93 17.68
N LEU A 100 4.86 2.44 17.24
CA LEU A 100 3.81 2.94 18.13
C LEU A 100 3.23 1.84 19.03
N ALA A 101 2.90 0.69 18.45
CA ALA A 101 2.33 -0.43 19.20
C ALA A 101 3.29 -0.99 20.26
N ARG A 102 4.59 -1.11 19.93
CA ARG A 102 5.63 -1.49 20.90
C ARG A 102 5.76 -0.44 22.01
N GLY A 103 5.73 0.84 21.67
CA GLY A 103 5.75 1.94 22.64
C GLY A 103 4.54 1.90 23.60
N ALA A 104 3.40 1.42 23.13
CA ALA A 104 2.20 1.17 23.94
C ALA A 104 2.22 -0.16 24.72
N GLY A 105 3.32 -0.92 24.68
CA GLY A 105 3.48 -2.17 25.42
C GLY A 105 3.01 -3.43 24.69
N HIS A 106 2.60 -3.34 23.41
CA HIS A 106 2.20 -4.52 22.65
C HIS A 106 3.41 -5.30 22.14
N GLN A 107 3.32 -6.64 22.25
CA GLN A 107 4.30 -7.54 21.65
C GLN A 107 3.91 -7.85 20.21
N LEU A 108 4.78 -7.46 19.28
CA LEU A 108 4.65 -7.76 17.85
C LEU A 108 5.85 -8.59 17.38
N ARG A 109 5.62 -9.43 16.36
CA ARG A 109 6.71 -10.13 15.66
C ARG A 109 7.81 -9.16 15.25
N SER A 110 9.06 -9.58 15.38
CA SER A 110 10.24 -8.74 15.17
C SER A 110 10.44 -8.28 13.72
N ASP A 111 9.77 -8.91 12.76
CA ASP A 111 9.89 -8.65 11.33
C ASP A 111 8.82 -7.71 10.77
N ILE A 112 7.79 -7.35 11.54
CA ILE A 112 6.75 -6.40 11.10
C ILE A 112 7.41 -5.04 10.77
N GLY A 113 7.14 -4.54 9.56
CA GLY A 113 7.67 -3.26 9.08
C GLY A 113 9.13 -3.30 8.64
N LYS A 114 9.77 -4.48 8.58
CA LYS A 114 11.12 -4.61 8.03
C LYS A 114 11.07 -4.90 6.53
N ALA A 115 11.99 -4.29 5.79
CA ALA A 115 12.17 -4.60 4.37
C ALA A 115 12.70 -6.04 4.21
N PRO A 116 12.29 -6.77 3.16
CA PRO A 116 12.78 -8.13 2.89
C PRO A 116 14.31 -8.23 2.80
N SER A 117 14.96 -7.21 2.22
CA SER A 117 16.43 -7.13 2.14
C SER A 117 17.08 -7.07 3.53
N THR A 118 16.51 -6.32 4.47
CA THR A 118 16.96 -6.24 5.86
C THR A 118 16.84 -7.59 6.56
N ILE A 119 15.68 -8.25 6.42
CA ILE A 119 15.46 -9.58 7.02
C ILE A 119 16.46 -10.59 6.46
N LYS A 120 16.70 -10.56 5.15
CA LYS A 120 17.68 -11.44 4.50
C LYS A 120 19.09 -11.22 5.06
N TYR A 121 19.50 -9.96 5.23
CA TYR A 121 20.80 -9.59 5.79
C TYR A 121 20.95 -10.04 7.26
N GLU A 122 19.94 -9.83 8.10
CA GLU A 122 19.95 -10.29 9.50
C GLU A 122 20.11 -11.81 9.61
N ARG A 123 19.41 -12.56 8.74
CA ARG A 123 19.49 -14.03 8.70
C ARG A 123 20.81 -14.56 8.14
N SER A 124 21.50 -13.82 7.28
CA SER A 124 22.81 -14.23 6.78
C SER A 124 23.95 -13.95 7.76
N THR A 125 23.68 -13.18 8.81
CA THR A 125 24.67 -12.76 9.82
C THR A 125 24.39 -13.40 11.20
N SER A 126 23.43 -14.33 11.25
CA SER A 126 23.07 -15.14 12.43
C SER A 126 23.64 -16.55 12.28
#